data_AF-A0A924DPU1-F1
#
_entry.id   AF-A0A924DPU1-F1
#
_cell.length_a   1.000
_cell.length_b   1.000
_cell.length_c   1.000
_cell.angle_alpha   90.00
_cell.angle_beta   90.00
_cell.angle_gamma   90.00
#
_symmetry.space_group_name_H-M   'P 1'
#
loop_
_entity.id
_entity.type
_entity.pdbx_description
1 polymer ?
#
loop_
_entity_poly.entity_id
_entity_poly.type
_entity_poly.pdbx_seq_one_letter_code
_entity_poly.pdbx_strand_id
1 'polypeptide(L)'
;MKRKPKRTLALIAHDGKKADMIAFVKDNLEFCKSFELVATATTGKLIQQTGLKVKKVLSGPMGGDAQIAALVATGKCQAVIFMRDPLGMHPHDPDISTLLRICDVHDVPLATNPSTAQLIVKGLFKNLLLK
;
A
#
# COMPACT_ATOMS: atom_id res chain seq x y z
N MET A 1 -12.45 23.41 -14.59
CA MET A 1 -11.60 23.19 -13.38
C MET A 1 -10.71 21.97 -13.63
N LYS A 2 -9.38 22.09 -13.48
CA LYS A 2 -8.47 20.94 -13.64
C LYS A 2 -8.65 20.01 -12.42
N ARG A 3 -9.08 18.77 -12.65
CA ARG A 3 -9.18 17.72 -11.61
C ARG A 3 -7.82 17.59 -10.93
N LYS A 4 -7.75 17.71 -9.59
CA LYS A 4 -6.51 17.42 -8.86
C LYS A 4 -6.08 15.98 -9.18
N PRO A 5 -4.78 15.72 -9.40
CA PRO A 5 -4.30 14.37 -9.65
C PRO A 5 -4.70 13.46 -8.49
N LYS A 6 -5.16 12.24 -8.81
CA LYS A 6 -5.47 11.24 -7.79
C LYS A 6 -4.18 10.92 -7.02
N ARG A 7 -4.31 10.79 -5.71
CA ARG A 7 -3.22 10.36 -4.84
C ARG A 7 -2.97 8.87 -5.03
N THR A 8 -1.74 8.43 -4.82
CA THR A 8 -1.34 7.02 -4.94
C THR A 8 -1.33 6.35 -3.56
N LEU A 9 -1.87 5.13 -3.50
CA LEU A 9 -1.84 4.23 -2.34
C LEU A 9 -1.12 2.94 -2.70
N ALA A 10 -0.05 2.61 -1.97
CA ALA A 10 0.66 1.35 -2.13
C ALA A 10 0.08 0.25 -1.24
N LEU A 11 -0.14 -0.93 -1.80
CA LEU A 11 -0.70 -2.10 -1.13
C LEU A 11 0.25 -3.30 -1.28
N ILE A 12 0.78 -3.79 -0.16
CA ILE A 12 1.78 -4.87 -0.09
C ILE A 12 1.33 -5.87 0.97
N ALA A 13 1.48 -7.16 0.73
CA ALA A 13 1.21 -8.19 1.72
C ALA A 13 2.18 -9.36 1.58
N HIS A 14 2.73 -9.83 2.70
CA HIS A 14 3.38 -11.14 2.76
C HIS A 14 2.39 -12.25 2.42
N ASP A 15 2.87 -13.43 2.03
CA ASP A 15 2.01 -14.53 1.59
C ASP A 15 0.94 -14.89 2.64
N GLY A 16 1.34 -15.04 3.91
CA GLY A 16 0.43 -15.30 5.02
C GLY A 16 -0.56 -14.16 5.34
N LYS A 17 -0.46 -13.01 4.67
CA LYS A 17 -1.29 -11.82 4.91
C LYS A 17 -2.11 -11.35 3.71
N LYS A 18 -2.09 -12.11 2.61
CA LYS A 18 -2.85 -11.76 1.41
C LYS A 18 -4.36 -11.83 1.63
N ALA A 19 -4.84 -12.79 2.43
CA ALA A 19 -6.25 -12.87 2.81
C ALA A 19 -6.69 -11.61 3.57
N ASP A 20 -5.91 -11.19 4.57
CA ASP A 20 -6.15 -9.97 5.34
C ASP A 20 -6.16 -8.72 4.45
N MET A 21 -5.24 -8.63 3.48
CA MET A 21 -5.22 -7.54 2.51
C MET A 21 -6.48 -7.49 1.64
N ILE A 22 -6.97 -8.64 1.18
CA ILE A 22 -8.19 -8.69 0.36
C ILE A 22 -9.43 -8.35 1.20
N ALA A 23 -9.50 -8.81 2.45
CA ALA A 23 -10.56 -8.40 3.37
C ALA A 23 -10.52 -6.88 3.57
N PHE A 24 -9.35 -6.31 3.90
CA PHE A 24 -9.16 -4.87 4.04
C PHE A 24 -9.66 -4.09 2.83
N VAL A 25 -9.28 -4.50 1.62
CA VAL A 25 -9.70 -3.83 0.37
C VAL A 25 -11.21 -3.91 0.16
N LYS A 26 -11.82 -5.08 0.41
CA LYS A 26 -13.27 -5.26 0.28
C LYS A 26 -14.06 -4.39 1.27
N ASP A 27 -13.60 -4.32 2.51
CA ASP A 27 -14.23 -3.51 3.55
C ASP A 27 -14.06 -2.00 3.30
N ASN A 28 -13.08 -1.61 2.49
CA ASN A 28 -12.69 -0.22 2.26
C ASN A 28 -12.71 0.16 0.76
N LEU A 29 -13.60 -0.44 -0.02
CA LEU A 29 -13.66 -0.27 -1.48
C LEU A 29 -13.74 1.20 -1.91
N GLU A 30 -14.61 2.00 -1.28
CA GLU A 30 -14.78 3.41 -1.64
C GLU A 30 -13.52 4.24 -1.34
N PHE A 31 -12.87 3.96 -0.21
CA PHE A 31 -11.56 4.53 0.09
C PHE A 31 -10.55 4.14 -1.00
N CYS A 32 -10.40 2.87 -1.33
CA CYS A 32 -9.46 2.41 -2.35
C CYS A 32 -9.75 3.01 -3.74
N LYS A 33 -11.01 3.16 -4.15
CA LYS A 33 -11.40 3.79 -5.43
C LYS A 33 -11.00 5.26 -5.54
N SER A 34 -10.84 5.94 -4.42
CA SER A 34 -10.43 7.36 -4.39
C SER A 34 -8.94 7.57 -4.72
N PHE A 35 -8.13 6.50 -4.72
CA PHE A 35 -6.69 6.53 -5.02
C PHE A 35 -6.35 5.88 -6.38
N GLU A 36 -5.15 6.18 -6.87
CA GLU A 36 -4.44 5.30 -7.80
C GLU A 36 -3.74 4.21 -7.00
N LEU A 37 -4.07 2.95 -7.26
CA LEU A 37 -3.54 1.83 -6.49
C LEU A 37 -2.27 1.29 -7.15
N VAL A 38 -1.22 1.12 -6.36
CA VAL A 38 0.01 0.39 -6.75
C VAL A 38 0.23 -0.79 -5.81
N ALA A 39 0.62 -1.95 -6.32
CA ALA A 39 0.83 -3.13 -5.49
C ALA A 39 1.92 -4.05 -6.06
N THR A 40 2.57 -4.82 -5.18
CA THR A 40 3.49 -5.89 -5.61
C THR A 40 2.75 -6.99 -6.37
N ALA A 41 3.44 -7.67 -7.29
CA ALA A 41 2.83 -8.50 -8.33
C ALA A 41 1.69 -9.41 -7.86
N THR A 42 1.93 -10.27 -6.87
CA THR A 42 0.95 -11.25 -6.36
C THR A 42 -0.19 -10.57 -5.59
N THR A 43 0.12 -9.58 -4.77
CA THR A 43 -0.87 -8.77 -4.02
C THR A 43 -1.82 -8.06 -4.99
N GLY A 44 -1.26 -7.38 -5.99
CA GLY A 44 -2.04 -6.66 -6.99
C GLY A 44 -2.90 -7.59 -7.84
N LYS A 45 -2.41 -8.78 -8.21
CA LYS A 45 -3.21 -9.78 -8.93
C LYS A 45 -4.47 -10.17 -8.16
N LEU A 46 -4.37 -10.38 -6.85
CA LEU A 46 -5.52 -10.71 -6.01
C LEU A 46 -6.48 -9.54 -5.87
N ILE A 47 -5.97 -8.32 -5.68
CA ILE A 47 -6.80 -7.12 -5.57
C ILE A 47 -7.59 -6.85 -6.86
N GLN A 48 -7.00 -7.12 -8.04
CA GLN A 48 -7.71 -6.97 -9.31
C GLN A 48 -8.98 -7.83 -9.39
N GLN A 49 -9.06 -8.95 -8.65
CA GLN A 49 -10.26 -9.79 -8.58
C GLN A 49 -11.42 -9.11 -7.85
N THR A 50 -11.19 -8.03 -7.11
CA THR A 50 -12.25 -7.21 -6.48
C THR A 50 -12.80 -6.15 -7.43
N GLY A 51 -12.40 -6.15 -8.70
CA GLY A 51 -12.82 -5.17 -9.71
C GLY A 51 -12.07 -3.83 -9.65
N LEU A 52 -11.04 -3.69 -8.80
CA LEU A 52 -10.23 -2.47 -8.72
C LEU A 52 -9.09 -2.49 -9.75
N LYS A 53 -8.83 -1.33 -10.36
CA LYS A 53 -7.65 -1.13 -11.21
C LYS A 53 -6.42 -0.90 -10.34
N VAL A 54 -5.40 -1.74 -10.50
CA VAL A 54 -4.15 -1.68 -9.73
C VAL A 54 -2.95 -1.70 -10.69
N LYS A 55 -2.03 -0.76 -10.53
CA LYS A 55 -0.71 -0.81 -11.15
C LYS A 55 0.13 -1.85 -10.41
N LYS A 56 0.53 -2.91 -11.11
CA LYS A 56 1.43 -3.91 -10.54
C LYS A 56 2.89 -3.49 -10.74
N VAL A 57 3.67 -3.62 -9.69
CA VAL A 57 5.15 -3.60 -9.74
C VAL A 57 5.66 -5.04 -9.60
N LEU A 58 6.98 -5.23 -9.50
CA LEU A 58 7.57 -6.55 -9.27
C LEU A 58 7.07 -7.17 -7.95
N SER A 59 7.32 -8.46 -7.75
CA SER A 59 7.15 -9.07 -6.42
C SER A 59 8.18 -8.49 -5.46
N GLY A 60 7.88 -8.48 -4.15
CA GLY A 60 8.82 -8.03 -3.11
C GLY A 60 10.23 -8.65 -3.28
N PRO A 61 10.35 -9.99 -3.34
CA PRO A 61 11.64 -10.67 -3.54
C PRO A 61 12.40 -10.31 -4.82
N MET A 62 11.74 -9.73 -5.82
CA MET A 62 12.36 -9.32 -7.08
C MET A 62 12.60 -7.79 -7.15
N GLY A 63 12.53 -7.09 -6.02
CA GLY A 63 12.75 -5.64 -5.93
C GLY A 63 11.48 -4.80 -6.04
N GLY A 64 10.30 -5.39 -5.91
CA GLY A 64 9.02 -4.65 -5.89
C GLY A 64 8.93 -3.66 -4.74
N ASP A 65 9.51 -3.99 -3.58
CA ASP A 65 9.53 -3.10 -2.41
C ASP A 65 10.43 -1.88 -2.66
N ALA A 66 11.57 -2.07 -3.33
CA ALA A 66 12.43 -0.98 -3.78
C ALA A 66 11.73 -0.06 -4.79
N GLN A 67 10.93 -0.61 -5.71
CA GLN A 67 10.13 0.20 -6.64
C GLN A 67 9.10 1.06 -5.90
N ILE A 68 8.48 0.55 -4.84
CA ILE A 68 7.55 1.32 -4.01
C ILE A 68 8.29 2.36 -3.17
N ALA A 69 9.45 2.00 -2.59
CA ALA A 69 10.29 2.95 -1.87
C ALA A 69 10.73 4.12 -2.76
N ALA A 70 11.06 3.86 -4.03
CA ALA A 70 11.36 4.91 -5.00
C ALA A 70 10.16 5.83 -5.27
N LEU A 71 8.93 5.29 -5.30
CA LEU A 71 7.72 6.11 -5.42
C LEU A 71 7.50 6.99 -4.18
N VAL A 72 7.75 6.46 -2.98
CA VAL A 72 7.71 7.24 -1.73
C VAL A 72 8.75 8.35 -1.76
N ALA A 73 10.01 8.02 -2.04
CA ALA A 73 11.13 8.97 -2.05
C ALA A 73 10.95 10.10 -3.09
N THR A 74 10.23 9.84 -4.17
CA THR A 74 9.94 10.83 -5.23
C THR A 74 8.60 11.55 -5.07
N GLY A 75 7.92 11.39 -3.93
CA GLY A 75 6.64 12.04 -3.64
C GLY A 75 5.46 11.54 -4.48
N LYS A 76 5.60 10.37 -5.12
CA LYS A 76 4.59 9.74 -5.99
C LYS A 76 3.71 8.71 -5.28
N CYS A 77 3.93 8.48 -3.99
CA CYS A 77 3.14 7.62 -3.11
C CYS A 77 2.76 8.39 -1.84
N GLN A 78 1.46 8.44 -1.49
CA GLN A 78 0.97 9.24 -0.35
C GLN A 78 0.64 8.41 0.89
N ALA A 79 0.54 7.08 0.76
CA ALA A 79 0.38 6.17 1.89
C ALA A 79 0.77 4.75 1.46
N VAL A 80 1.25 3.96 2.42
CA VAL A 80 1.62 2.57 2.21
C VAL A 80 0.88 1.70 3.23
N ILE A 81 0.19 0.67 2.75
CA ILE A 81 -0.35 -0.41 3.58
C ILE A 81 0.45 -1.67 3.27
N PHE A 82 1.32 -2.05 4.20
CA PHE A 82 2.13 -3.24 4.12
C PHE A 82 1.72 -4.25 5.19
N MET A 83 0.84 -5.19 4.85
CA MET A 83 0.43 -6.25 5.77
C MET A 83 1.57 -7.26 5.93
N ARG A 84 2.36 -7.08 7.00
CA ARG A 84 3.52 -7.91 7.30
C ARG A 84 3.11 -9.16 8.08
N ASP A 85 3.74 -10.26 7.74
CA ASP A 85 3.75 -11.47 8.57
C ASP A 85 4.93 -11.40 9.54
N PRO A 86 4.70 -11.13 10.84
CA PRO A 86 5.78 -10.97 11.81
C PRO A 86 6.41 -12.29 12.26
N LEU A 87 5.80 -13.44 11.94
CA LEU A 87 6.29 -14.76 12.32
C LEU A 87 6.97 -15.50 11.16
N GLY A 88 6.77 -15.03 9.92
CA GLY A 88 7.42 -15.58 8.73
C GLY A 88 8.87 -15.11 8.56
N MET A 89 9.69 -15.94 7.91
CA MET A 89 11.02 -15.55 7.42
C MET A 89 10.91 -14.98 6.01
N HIS A 90 11.47 -13.79 5.77
CA HIS A 90 11.38 -13.13 4.47
C HIS A 90 12.79 -12.89 3.91
N PRO A 91 13.21 -13.61 2.84
CA PRO A 91 14.54 -13.45 2.25
C PRO A 91 14.88 -12.03 1.77
N HIS A 92 13.88 -11.15 1.68
CA HIS A 92 13.95 -9.76 1.25
C HIS A 92 13.78 -8.78 2.42
N ASP A 93 14.04 -9.19 3.66
CA ASP A 93 14.02 -8.33 4.86
C ASP A 93 14.83 -7.01 4.74
N PRO A 94 15.99 -6.97 4.05
CA PRO A 94 16.70 -5.71 3.80
C PRO A 94 15.87 -4.70 2.99
N ASP A 95 15.11 -5.17 2.01
CA ASP A 95 14.25 -4.32 1.16
C ASP A 95 13.05 -3.82 1.95
N ILE A 96 12.46 -4.68 2.79
CA ILE A 96 11.39 -4.31 3.73
C ILE A 96 11.88 -3.16 4.62
N SER A 97 13.01 -3.34 5.29
CA SER A 97 13.59 -2.34 6.20
C SER A 97 13.86 -1.01 5.49
N THR A 98 14.32 -1.07 4.24
CA THR A 98 14.53 0.11 3.41
C THR A 98 13.24 0.85 3.12
N LEU A 99 12.16 0.15 2.75
CA LEU A 99 10.85 0.76 2.53
C LEU A 99 10.32 1.44 3.79
N LEU A 100 10.41 0.78 4.95
CA LEU A 100 9.99 1.37 6.23
C LEU A 100 10.73 2.68 6.49
N ARG A 101 12.06 2.64 6.45
CA ARG A 101 12.91 3.80 6.67
C ARG A 101 12.61 4.96 5.71
N ILE A 102 12.35 4.65 4.43
CA ILE A 102 12.01 5.66 3.43
C ILE A 102 10.64 6.30 3.71
N CYS A 103 9.67 5.54 4.22
CA CYS A 103 8.40 6.13 4.66
C CYS A 103 8.63 7.12 5.81
N ASP A 104 9.45 6.77 6.80
CA ASP A 104 9.77 7.63 7.95
C ASP A 104 10.48 8.91 7.52
N VAL A 105 11.49 8.81 6.63
CA VAL A 105 12.26 9.98 6.14
C VAL A 105 11.37 10.98 5.39
N HIS A 106 10.36 10.49 4.67
CA HIS A 106 9.49 11.32 3.83
C HIS A 106 8.14 11.64 4.49
N ASP A 107 7.97 11.31 5.77
CA ASP A 107 6.72 11.50 6.54
C ASP A 107 5.49 10.94 5.80
N VAL A 108 5.64 9.75 5.22
CA VAL A 108 4.56 9.06 4.50
C VAL A 108 3.87 8.07 5.43
N PRO A 109 2.54 8.18 5.63
CA PRO A 109 1.78 7.25 6.46
C PRO A 109 1.98 5.80 6.02
N LEU A 110 2.42 4.97 6.97
CA LEU A 110 2.68 3.55 6.78
C LEU A 110 1.90 2.73 7.80
N ALA A 111 1.11 1.77 7.32
CA ALA A 111 0.52 0.73 8.15
C ALA A 111 1.24 -0.60 7.93
N THR A 112 1.65 -1.25 9.01
CA THR A 112 2.29 -2.58 8.97
C THR A 112 1.37 -3.73 9.37
N ASN A 113 0.13 -3.40 9.77
CA ASN A 113 -0.88 -4.34 10.26
C ASN A 113 -2.30 -3.78 9.99
N PRO A 114 -3.36 -4.62 10.11
CA PRO A 114 -4.73 -4.20 9.83
C PRO A 114 -5.24 -3.06 10.71
N SER A 115 -4.91 -3.06 12.01
CA SER A 115 -5.39 -2.04 12.95
C SER A 115 -4.89 -0.65 12.57
N THR A 116 -3.60 -0.50 12.27
CA THR A 116 -3.03 0.77 11.78
C THR A 116 -3.61 1.14 10.42
N ALA A 117 -3.84 0.16 9.53
CA ALA A 117 -4.43 0.42 8.22
C ALA A 117 -5.83 1.05 8.34
N GLN A 118 -6.66 0.55 9.26
CA GLN A 118 -7.98 1.13 9.53
C GLN A 118 -7.90 2.56 10.07
N LEU A 119 -6.94 2.87 10.94
CA LEU A 119 -6.72 4.24 11.40
C LEU A 119 -6.30 5.18 10.28
N ILE A 120 -5.43 4.72 9.36
CA ILE A 120 -5.05 5.47 8.17
C ILE A 120 -6.26 5.75 7.27
N VAL A 121 -7.12 4.74 7.02
CA VAL A 121 -8.36 4.94 6.25
C VAL A 121 -9.20 6.04 6.88
N LYS A 122 -9.47 5.96 8.19
CA LYS A 122 -10.28 6.96 8.90
C LYS A 122 -9.66 8.36 8.81
N GLY A 123 -8.35 8.48 9.00
CA GLY A 123 -7.64 9.77 8.93
C GLY A 123 -7.63 10.38 7.52
N LEU A 124 -7.30 9.58 6.50
CA LEU A 124 -7.20 10.06 5.12
C LEU A 124 -8.58 10.29 4.48
N PHE A 125 -9.57 9.46 4.75
CA PHE A 125 -10.93 9.61 4.22
C PHE A 125 -11.63 10.85 4.81
N LYS A 126 -11.42 11.15 6.09
CA LYS A 126 -11.88 12.41 6.70
C LYS A 126 -11.28 13.63 5.98
N ASN A 127 -10.00 13.57 5.61
CA ASN A 127 -9.34 14.64 4.84
C ASN A 127 -9.79 14.73 3.37
N LEU A 128 -10.40 13.67 2.83
CA LEU A 128 -11.03 13.67 1.49
C LEU A 128 -12.44 14.27 1.51
N LEU A 129 -13.18 14.13 2.63
CA LEU A 129 -14.53 14.69 2.80
C LEU A 129 -14.53 16.17 3.25
N LEU A 130 -13.43 16.65 3.85
CA LEU A 130 -13.28 18.03 4.34
C LEU A 130 -12.68 19.00 3.30
N LYS A 131 -12.60 18.61 2.02
CA LYS A 131 -12.14 19.44 0.90
C LYS A 131 -13.11 19.35 -0.26
#